data_AF-I0R856-F1
#
_entry.id   AF-I0R856-F1
#
_cell.length_a   1.000
_cell.length_b   1.000
_cell.length_c   1.000
_cell.angle_alpha   90.00
_cell.angle_beta   90.00
_cell.angle_gamma   90.00
#
_symmetry.space_group_name_H-M   'P 1'
#
loop_
_entity.id
_entity.type
_entity.pdbx_description
1 polymer ?
#
loop_
_entity_poly.entity_id
_entity_poly.type
_entity_poly.pdbx_seq_one_letter_code
_entity_poly.pdbx_strand_id
1 'polypeptide(L)'
;MRKREKRERRKKERAIVDFIMVMNHFFHYLREWLLEMDDPRNKSYITYTQADLFYMGLLKNVCGQYSMRGMDENFNEENCIDTLRILSGNKKLNEMSHYDTLNYYLERLSPECVSSLRKKMVTSLIRGKKCR
;
A
#
# COMPACT_ATOMS: atom_id res chain seq x y z
N MET A 1 27.04 18.90 -5.30
CA MET A 1 25.86 18.83 -6.18
C MET A 1 24.99 20.07 -6.02
N ARG A 2 24.75 20.78 -7.13
CA ARG A 2 23.84 21.95 -7.18
C ARG A 2 22.37 21.50 -7.09
N LYS A 3 21.47 22.39 -6.63
CA LYS A 3 20.02 22.08 -6.49
C LYS A 3 19.38 21.58 -7.80
N ARG A 4 19.88 22.04 -8.97
CA ARG A 4 19.42 21.61 -10.30
C ARG A 4 19.79 20.16 -10.61
N GLU A 5 21.03 19.76 -10.33
CA GLU A 5 21.51 18.38 -10.54
C GLU A 5 20.76 17.37 -9.65
N LYS A 6 20.44 17.76 -8.41
CA LYS A 6 19.61 16.94 -7.52
C LYS A 6 18.21 16.69 -8.08
N ARG A 7 17.58 17.69 -8.74
CA ARG A 7 16.26 17.54 -9.38
C ARG A 7 16.30 16.64 -10.61
N GLU A 8 17.33 16.79 -11.44
CA GLU A 8 17.50 15.97 -12.65
C GLU A 8 17.81 14.50 -12.32
N ARG A 9 18.53 14.22 -11.22
CA ARG A 9 18.67 12.85 -10.71
C ARG A 9 17.34 12.27 -10.24
N ARG A 10 16.56 13.01 -9.45
CA ARG A 10 15.24 12.58 -8.95
C ARG A 10 14.26 12.19 -10.04
N LYS A 11 14.28 12.88 -11.19
CA LYS A 11 13.44 12.52 -12.35
C LYS A 11 13.75 11.14 -12.94
N LYS A 12 14.98 10.64 -12.75
CA LYS A 12 15.40 9.31 -13.24
C LYS A 12 15.25 8.22 -12.17
N GLU A 13 14.93 8.58 -10.93
CA GLU A 13 14.79 7.64 -9.83
C GLU A 13 13.45 6.92 -9.93
N ARG A 14 13.48 5.58 -10.00
CA ARG A 14 12.28 4.74 -9.94
C ARG A 14 11.97 4.38 -8.49
N ALA A 15 11.94 5.37 -7.61
CA ALA A 15 11.90 5.19 -6.16
C ALA A 15 10.73 4.30 -5.69
N ILE A 16 9.55 4.45 -6.31
CA ILE A 16 8.38 3.61 -6.02
C ILE A 16 8.64 2.17 -6.44
N VAL A 17 9.23 1.94 -7.62
CA VAL A 17 9.52 0.59 -8.10
C VAL A 17 10.55 -0.09 -7.19
N ASP A 18 11.60 0.62 -6.80
CA ASP A 18 12.62 0.10 -5.86
C ASP A 18 12.00 -0.23 -4.50
N PHE A 19 11.10 0.63 -3.99
CA PHE A 19 10.34 0.38 -2.77
C PHE A 19 9.50 -0.90 -2.88
N ILE A 20 8.76 -1.06 -3.98
CA ILE A 20 7.92 -2.25 -4.22
C ILE A 20 8.78 -3.51 -4.33
N MET A 21 9.92 -3.45 -5.02
CA MET A 21 10.86 -4.57 -5.13
C MET A 21 11.39 -4.99 -3.75
N VAL A 22 11.80 -4.03 -2.92
CA VAL A 22 12.26 -4.30 -1.55
C VAL A 22 11.14 -4.88 -0.68
N MET A 23 9.94 -4.29 -0.76
CA MET A 23 8.78 -4.77 -0.01
C MET A 23 8.44 -6.22 -0.38
N ASN A 24 8.39 -6.54 -1.67
CA ASN A 24 8.14 -7.90 -2.15
C ASN A 24 9.28 -8.86 -1.80
N HIS A 25 10.53 -8.41 -1.75
CA HIS A 25 11.66 -9.26 -1.35
C HIS A 25 11.58 -9.71 0.11
N PHE A 26 11.22 -8.80 1.03
CA PHE A 26 11.16 -9.11 2.47
C PHE A 26 9.79 -9.62 2.93
N PHE A 27 8.73 -9.25 2.23
CA PHE A 27 7.35 -9.52 2.62
C PHE A 27 6.53 -10.02 1.42
N HIS A 28 7.03 -11.05 0.72
CA HIS A 28 6.33 -11.62 -0.44
C HIS A 28 4.95 -12.19 -0.13
N TYR A 29 4.66 -12.52 1.14
CA TYR A 29 3.34 -12.95 1.63
C TYR A 29 2.48 -11.81 2.21
N LEU A 30 2.90 -10.54 2.07
CA LEU A 30 2.20 -9.41 2.68
C LEU A 30 0.75 -9.34 2.22
N ARG A 31 0.52 -9.53 0.92
CA ARG A 31 -0.82 -9.50 0.33
C ARG A 31 -1.73 -10.56 0.94
N GLU A 32 -1.25 -11.79 1.08
CA GLU A 32 -1.99 -12.91 1.67
C GLU A 32 -2.33 -12.60 3.13
N TRP A 33 -1.36 -12.10 3.90
CA TRP A 33 -1.60 -11.70 5.29
C TRP A 33 -2.64 -10.59 5.43
N LEU A 34 -2.66 -9.65 4.48
CA LEU A 34 -3.68 -8.60 4.42
C LEU A 34 -5.06 -9.17 4.10
N LEU A 35 -5.17 -10.15 3.21
CA LEU A 35 -6.46 -10.76 2.87
C LEU A 35 -6.98 -11.71 3.98
N GLU A 36 -6.10 -12.24 4.82
CA GLU A 36 -6.44 -13.06 5.99
C GLU A 36 -6.97 -12.25 7.18
N MET A 37 -6.74 -10.94 7.22
CA MET A 37 -7.24 -10.09 8.31
C MET A 37 -8.78 -10.03 8.28
N ASP A 38 -9.38 -9.90 9.47
CA ASP A 38 -10.83 -9.73 9.57
C ASP A 38 -11.23 -8.36 9.01
N ASP A 39 -12.01 -8.39 7.92
CA ASP A 39 -12.47 -7.18 7.24
C ASP A 39 -13.75 -6.69 7.93
N PRO A 40 -13.72 -5.53 8.60
CA PRO A 40 -14.86 -5.03 9.36
C PRO A 40 -15.99 -4.51 8.46
N ARG A 41 -15.80 -4.46 7.14
CA ARG A 41 -16.78 -3.95 6.18
C ARG A 41 -17.80 -5.02 5.80
N ASN A 42 -19.00 -4.59 5.45
CA ASN A 42 -20.02 -5.51 4.94
C ASN A 42 -19.68 -5.96 3.52
N LYS A 43 -19.35 -7.25 3.35
CA LYS A 43 -18.92 -7.86 2.08
C LYS A 43 -19.95 -7.73 0.95
N SER A 44 -21.24 -7.52 1.25
CA SER A 44 -22.28 -7.33 0.23
C SER A 44 -22.20 -5.97 -0.48
N TYR A 45 -21.44 -5.00 0.06
CA TYR A 45 -21.38 -3.63 -0.42
C TYR A 45 -19.94 -3.13 -0.66
N ILE A 46 -19.01 -4.02 -1.01
CA ILE A 46 -17.61 -3.64 -1.29
C ILE A 46 -17.24 -3.81 -2.77
N THR A 47 -16.62 -2.77 -3.32
CA THR A 47 -15.95 -2.79 -4.64
C THR A 47 -14.44 -3.01 -4.52
N TYR A 48 -13.84 -2.56 -3.42
CA TYR A 48 -12.39 -2.61 -3.17
C TYR A 48 -12.03 -3.73 -2.18
N THR A 49 -11.00 -4.51 -2.53
CA THR A 49 -10.46 -5.52 -1.62
C THR A 49 -9.77 -4.87 -0.43
N GLN A 50 -9.61 -5.63 0.66
CA GLN A 50 -8.86 -5.17 1.83
C GLN A 50 -7.41 -4.79 1.49
N ALA A 51 -6.78 -5.55 0.59
CA ALA A 51 -5.44 -5.25 0.11
C ALA A 51 -5.38 -3.92 -0.67
N ASP A 52 -6.39 -3.62 -1.50
CA ASP A 52 -6.46 -2.33 -2.23
C ASP A 52 -6.41 -1.15 -1.25
N LEU A 53 -7.25 -1.17 -0.21
CA LEU A 53 -7.32 -0.08 0.75
C LEU A 53 -6.04 0.04 1.58
N PHE A 54 -5.46 -1.08 2.02
CA PHE A 54 -4.23 -1.06 2.79
C PHE A 54 -3.06 -0.48 1.97
N TYR A 55 -2.86 -0.96 0.74
CA TYR A 55 -1.79 -0.48 -0.12
C TYR A 55 -1.98 0.98 -0.51
N MET A 56 -3.23 1.41 -0.72
CA MET A 56 -3.54 2.81 -0.96
C MET A 56 -3.13 3.69 0.24
N GLY A 57 -3.47 3.28 1.47
CA GLY A 57 -3.02 3.97 2.68
C GLY A 57 -1.50 3.97 2.85
N LEU A 58 -0.82 2.88 2.48
CA LEU A 58 0.64 2.81 2.50
C LEU A 58 1.26 3.77 1.48
N LEU A 59 0.81 3.74 0.22
CA LEU A 59 1.32 4.59 -0.86
C LEU A 59 1.10 6.06 -0.55
N LYS A 60 -0.05 6.43 0.02
CA LYS A 60 -0.31 7.79 0.51
C LYS A 60 0.81 8.27 1.44
N ASN A 61 1.18 7.46 2.43
CA ASN A 61 2.22 7.79 3.40
C ASN A 61 3.62 7.82 2.76
N VAL A 62 3.95 6.84 1.90
CA VAL A 62 5.26 6.76 1.21
C VAL A 62 5.47 7.95 0.26
N CYS A 63 4.43 8.35 -0.46
CA CYS A 63 4.46 9.47 -1.40
C CYS A 63 4.32 10.85 -0.70
N GLY A 64 4.27 10.89 0.63
CA GLY A 64 4.16 12.13 1.40
C GLY A 64 2.85 12.90 1.17
N GLN A 65 1.77 12.21 0.77
CA GLN A 65 0.46 12.82 0.60
C GLN A 65 -0.28 12.85 1.93
N TYR A 66 -0.17 13.94 2.69
CA TYR A 66 -0.80 14.01 4.01
C TYR A 66 -2.27 14.45 3.96
N SER A 67 -2.69 15.16 2.91
CA SER A 67 -4.06 15.66 2.77
C SER A 67 -4.98 14.65 2.09
N MET A 68 -6.21 14.54 2.57
CA MET A 68 -7.25 13.68 1.98
C MET A 68 -7.64 14.14 0.57
N ARG A 69 -7.82 15.45 0.38
CA ARG A 69 -8.14 16.03 -0.93
C ARG A 69 -7.02 15.82 -1.95
N GLY A 70 -5.77 16.06 -1.55
CA GLY A 70 -4.63 15.83 -2.42
C GLY A 70 -4.40 14.35 -2.71
N MET A 71 -4.91 13.43 -1.89
CA MET A 71 -4.91 12.01 -2.24
C MET A 71 -5.87 11.74 -3.39
N ASP A 72 -7.13 12.16 -3.29
CA ASP A 72 -8.12 11.96 -4.36
C ASP A 72 -7.68 12.62 -5.68
N GLU A 73 -7.09 13.82 -5.61
CA GLU A 73 -6.62 14.57 -6.79
C GLU A 73 -5.36 13.96 -7.42
N ASN A 74 -4.35 13.59 -6.62
CA ASN A 74 -3.05 13.14 -7.14
C ASN A 74 -2.99 11.64 -7.42
N PHE A 75 -3.84 10.82 -6.78
CA PHE A 75 -3.77 9.36 -6.93
C PHE A 75 -4.70 8.84 -8.01
N ASN A 76 -5.68 9.64 -8.47
CA ASN A 76 -6.55 9.25 -9.57
C ASN A 76 -5.89 9.43 -10.95
N GLU A 77 -4.64 8.98 -11.08
CA GLU A 77 -3.86 8.92 -12.30
C GLU A 77 -3.67 7.44 -12.70
N GLU A 78 -3.66 7.15 -14.01
CA GLU A 78 -3.52 5.77 -14.53
C GLU A 78 -2.30 5.03 -13.94
N ASN A 79 -1.16 5.73 -13.82
CA ASN A 79 0.06 5.17 -13.24
C ASN A 79 -0.13 4.68 -11.80
N CYS A 80 -0.91 5.41 -11.00
CA CYS A 80 -1.20 5.05 -9.62
C CYS A 80 -2.17 3.88 -9.53
N ILE A 81 -3.18 3.85 -10.40
CA ILE A 81 -4.14 2.74 -10.51
C ILE A 81 -3.42 1.46 -10.89
N ASP A 82 -2.54 1.51 -11.89
CA ASP A 82 -1.76 0.35 -12.33
C ASP A 82 -0.77 -0.13 -11.27
N THR A 83 -0.13 0.80 -10.55
CA THR A 83 0.71 0.45 -9.41
C THR A 83 -0.10 -0.28 -8.33
N LEU A 84 -1.29 0.22 -8.00
CA LEU A 84 -2.15 -0.40 -7.01
C LEU A 84 -2.65 -1.78 -7.46
N ARG A 85 -3.05 -1.93 -8.73
CA ARG A 85 -3.41 -3.22 -9.35
C ARG A 85 -2.32 -4.27 -9.18
N ILE A 86 -1.06 -3.88 -9.40
CA ILE A 86 0.10 -4.78 -9.26
C ILE A 86 0.27 -5.21 -7.80
N LEU A 87 0.16 -4.26 -6.86
CA LEU A 87 0.36 -4.52 -5.43
C LEU A 87 -0.76 -5.36 -4.81
N SER A 88 -2.01 -5.00 -5.08
CA SER A 88 -3.16 -5.69 -4.52
C SER A 88 -3.52 -6.97 -5.28
N GLY A 89 -3.01 -7.14 -6.51
CA GLY A 89 -3.38 -8.22 -7.42
C GLY A 89 -4.83 -8.12 -7.92
N ASN A 90 -5.53 -7.01 -7.66
CA ASN A 90 -6.91 -6.81 -8.12
C ASN A 90 -6.93 -6.29 -9.57
N LYS A 91 -7.00 -7.22 -10.53
CA LYS A 91 -7.05 -6.89 -11.97
C LYS A 91 -8.30 -6.11 -12.40
N LYS A 92 -9.35 -6.08 -11.57
CA LYS A 92 -10.63 -5.41 -11.88
C LYS A 92 -10.71 -3.99 -11.33
N LEU A 93 -9.71 -3.54 -10.58
CA LEU A 93 -9.66 -2.18 -10.06
C LEU A 93 -9.60 -1.20 -11.23
N ASN A 94 -10.61 -0.37 -11.46
CA ASN A 94 -10.61 0.59 -12.58
C ASN A 94 -10.38 2.02 -12.14
N GLU A 95 -10.74 2.33 -10.89
CA GLU A 95 -10.63 3.67 -10.31
C GLU A 95 -10.06 3.54 -8.90
N MET A 96 -9.45 4.62 -8.41
CA MET A 96 -9.01 4.69 -7.02
C MET A 96 -10.22 4.89 -6.10
N SER A 97 -10.22 4.23 -4.94
CA SER A 97 -11.23 4.50 -3.93
C SER A 97 -11.08 5.91 -3.37
N HIS A 98 -12.21 6.58 -3.15
CA HIS A 98 -12.24 7.84 -2.42
C HIS A 98 -11.65 7.70 -1.02
N TYR A 99 -11.06 8.78 -0.52
CA TYR A 99 -10.46 8.82 0.81
C TYR A 99 -11.45 8.44 1.92
N ASP A 100 -12.75 8.75 1.78
CA ASP A 100 -13.79 8.38 2.76
C ASP A 100 -13.91 6.85 2.91
N THR A 101 -13.72 6.12 1.81
CA THR A 101 -13.77 4.64 1.82
C THR A 101 -12.57 4.06 2.58
N LEU A 102 -11.39 4.65 2.39
CA LEU A 102 -10.19 4.29 3.14
C LEU A 102 -10.36 4.60 4.64
N ASN A 103 -10.87 5.77 4.99
CA ASN A 103 -11.10 6.16 6.38
C ASN A 103 -12.14 5.26 7.05
N TYR A 104 -13.26 4.99 6.37
CA TYR A 104 -14.30 4.09 6.86
C TYR A 104 -13.75 2.71 7.24
N TYR A 105 -12.82 2.19 6.43
CA TYR A 105 -12.11 0.94 6.69
C TYR A 105 -11.18 1.06 7.90
N LEU A 106 -10.30 2.07 7.93
CA LEU A 106 -9.29 2.24 8.97
C LEU A 106 -9.90 2.51 10.36
N GLU A 107 -11.01 3.24 10.43
CA GLU A 107 -11.73 3.52 11.70
C GLU A 107 -12.29 2.26 12.36
N ARG A 108 -12.63 1.23 11.55
CA ARG A 108 -13.24 -0.01 12.04
C ARG A 108 -12.24 -1.15 12.13
N LEU A 109 -11.04 -0.97 11.58
CA LEU A 109 -10.03 -2.00 11.58
C LEU A 109 -9.55 -2.25 13.02
N SER A 110 -9.67 -3.48 13.49
CA SER A 110 -9.23 -3.86 14.82
C SER A 110 -7.71 -3.64 14.99
N PRO A 111 -7.26 -3.00 16.09
CA PRO A 111 -5.85 -2.86 16.41
C PRO A 111 -5.10 -4.21 16.47
N GLU A 112 -5.78 -5.28 16.87
CA GLU A 112 -5.25 -6.64 16.95
C GLU A 112 -4.85 -7.17 15.57
N CYS A 113 -5.60 -6.83 14.50
CA CYS A 113 -5.25 -7.21 13.13
C CYS A 113 -3.91 -6.58 12.73
N VAL A 114 -3.72 -5.28 13.01
CA VAL A 114 -2.47 -4.56 12.71
C VAL A 114 -1.30 -5.09 13.55
N SER A 115 -1.53 -5.37 14.83
CA SER A 115 -0.52 -5.94 15.72
C SER A 115 -0.07 -7.34 15.26
N SER A 116 -1.03 -8.17 14.83
CA SER A 116 -0.77 -9.51 14.30
C SER A 116 -0.01 -9.46 12.97
N LEU A 117 -0.39 -8.56 12.07
CA LEU A 117 0.34 -8.32 10.82
C LEU A 117 1.78 -7.89 11.10
N ARG A 118 1.99 -6.94 12.00
CA ARG A 118 3.32 -6.50 12.43
C ARG A 118 4.15 -7.65 13.00
N LYS A 119 3.55 -8.53 13.80
CA LYS A 119 4.22 -9.74 14.32
C LYS A 119 4.64 -10.67 13.18
N LYS A 120 3.79 -10.91 12.18
CA LYS A 120 4.13 -11.69 10.98
C LYS A 120 5.32 -11.07 10.23
N MET A 121 5.29 -9.76 9.99
CA MET A 121 6.38 -9.03 9.34
C MET A 121 7.71 -9.16 10.10
N VAL A 122 7.72 -8.90 11.41
CA VAL A 122 8.93 -9.03 12.24
C VAL A 122 9.45 -10.48 12.26
N THR A 123 8.54 -11.45 12.38
CA THR A 123 8.92 -12.87 12.36
C THR A 123 9.53 -13.28 11.02
N SER A 124 8.99 -12.77 9.91
CA SER A 124 9.53 -12.99 8.56
C SER A 124 10.97 -12.49 8.46
N LEU A 125 11.24 -11.27 8.92
CA LEU A 125 12.59 -10.69 8.92
C LEU A 125 13.58 -11.49 9.76
N ILE A 126 13.17 -11.95 10.96
CA ILE A 126 14.03 -12.75 11.85
C ILE A 126 14.35 -14.11 11.20
N ARG A 127 13.36 -14.77 10.58
CA ARG A 127 13.56 -16.05 9.91
C ARG A 127 14.43 -15.90 8.65
N GLY A 128 14.22 -14.84 7.87
CA GLY A 128 15.04 -14.54 6.70
C GLY A 128 16.51 -14.29 7.03
N LYS A 129 16.81 -13.75 8.22
CA LYS A 129 18.19 -13.61 8.72
C LYS A 129 18.88 -14.94 9.04
N LYS A 130 18.13 -16.01 9.36
CA LYS A 130 18.72 -17.31 9.70
C LYS A 130 19.07 -18.16 8.47
N CYS A 131 18.56 -17.83 7.29
CA CYS A 131 18.85 -18.53 6.04
C CYS A 131 19.93 -17.83 5.19
N ARG A 132 20.70 -16.91 5.77
CA ARG A 132 21.89 -16.30 5.17
C ARG A 132 23.13 -16.65 5.96
#